data_AF-A0A3N5YM92-F1
#
_entry.id   AF-A0A3N5YM92-F1
#
_cell.length_a   1.000
_cell.length_b   1.000
_cell.length_c   1.000
_cell.angle_alpha   90.00
_cell.angle_beta   90.00
_cell.angle_gamma   90.00
#
_symmetry.space_group_name_H-M   'P 1'
#
loop_
_entity.id
_entity.type
_entity.pdbx_description
1 polymer ?
#
loop_
_entity_poly.entity_id
_entity_poly.type
_entity_poly.pdbx_seq_one_letter_code
_entity_poly.pdbx_strand_id
1 'polypeptide(L)'
;MPRYNSDISEILYEEDVTKMIARAKSPKEAYLISVLWITGARPSEILELRKDSFRLDEGTLKIRLTTKKLGETNEFIIRERTLDFERPDGYGANPYIEQIIRYVNASADVGFILPYTTRWAEKVINRLGMEALNKLISPYHF
;
A
#
# COMPACT_ATOMS: atom_id res chain seq x y z
N MET A 1 22.07 3.54 -2.29
CA MET A 1 20.82 4.09 -1.71
C MET A 1 20.23 5.06 -2.72
N PRO A 2 18.93 4.98 -3.05
CA PRO A 2 18.29 6.05 -3.79
C PRO A 2 18.39 7.34 -2.96
N ARG A 3 18.82 8.44 -3.59
CA ARG A 3 18.88 9.75 -2.94
C ARG A 3 17.46 10.33 -2.92
N TYR A 4 16.72 10.06 -1.87
CA TYR A 4 15.44 10.75 -1.64
C TYR A 4 15.75 12.13 -1.06
N ASN A 5 15.27 13.18 -1.73
CA ASN A 5 15.40 14.59 -1.27
C ASN A 5 14.33 14.98 -0.23
N SER A 6 13.55 14.02 0.27
CA SER A 6 12.53 14.23 1.30
C SER A 6 13.05 13.80 2.66
N ASP A 7 12.79 14.61 3.68
CA ASP A 7 13.09 14.29 5.07
C ASP A 7 12.27 13.06 5.50
N ILE A 8 12.93 11.92 5.71
CA ILE A 8 12.30 10.63 6.05
C ILE A 8 11.81 10.62 7.51
N SER A 9 12.07 11.69 8.27
CA SER A 9 11.67 11.79 9.68
C SER A 9 10.19 12.18 9.89
N GLU A 10 9.48 12.54 8.83
CA GLU A 10 8.11 13.04 8.95
C GLU A 10 7.09 11.89 9.01
N ILE A 11 6.47 11.73 10.19
CA ILE A 11 5.44 10.71 10.45
C ILE A 11 4.11 11.18 9.83
N LEU A 12 3.47 10.33 9.03
CA LEU A 12 2.10 10.55 8.57
C LEU A 12 1.10 10.17 9.67
N TYR A 13 0.10 11.02 9.89
CA TYR A 13 -1.02 10.72 10.76
C TYR A 13 -2.21 10.18 9.95
N GLU A 14 -3.17 9.55 10.64
CA GLU A 14 -4.35 8.98 10.01
C GLU A 14 -5.17 10.03 9.23
N GLU A 15 -5.24 11.26 9.74
CA GLU A 15 -5.93 12.36 9.07
C GLU A 15 -5.25 12.75 7.76
N ASP A 16 -3.92 12.63 7.68
CA ASP A 16 -3.17 12.95 6.47
C ASP A 16 -3.43 11.92 5.37
N VAL A 17 -3.44 10.64 5.74
CA VAL A 17 -3.78 9.53 4.85
C VAL A 17 -5.22 9.65 4.34
N THR A 18 -6.16 9.98 5.24
CA THR A 18 -7.55 10.24 4.87
C THR A 18 -7.66 11.37 3.84
N LYS A 19 -6.95 12.48 4.06
CA LYS A 19 -6.91 13.59 3.08
C LYS A 19 -6.30 13.16 1.76
N MET A 20 -5.22 12.38 1.76
CA MET A 20 -4.60 11.86 0.54
C MET A 20 -5.55 10.98 -0.26
N ILE A 21 -6.26 10.07 0.41
CA ILE A 21 -7.28 9.21 -0.22
C ILE A 21 -8.43 10.03 -0.80
N ALA A 22 -8.87 11.09 -0.11
CA ALA A 22 -9.91 11.99 -0.61
C ALA A 22 -9.51 12.76 -1.89
N ARG A 23 -8.20 12.86 -2.20
CA ARG A 23 -7.67 13.45 -3.45
C ARG A 23 -7.39 12.41 -4.54
N ALA A 24 -7.62 11.12 -4.28
CA ALA A 24 -7.44 10.07 -5.28
C ALA A 24 -8.38 10.27 -6.47
N LYS A 25 -7.84 10.23 -7.69
CA LYS A 25 -8.61 10.39 -8.94
C LYS A 25 -9.19 9.08 -9.45
N SER A 26 -8.80 7.96 -8.84
CA SER A 26 -9.26 6.64 -9.24
C SER A 26 -9.20 5.65 -8.09
N PRO A 27 -10.03 4.58 -8.11
CA PRO A 27 -10.03 3.56 -7.06
C PRO A 27 -8.66 2.92 -6.81
N LYS A 28 -7.83 2.79 -7.87
CA LYS A 28 -6.47 2.24 -7.79
C LYS A 28 -5.50 3.08 -6.97
N GLU A 29 -5.62 4.40 -7.04
CA GLU A 29 -4.76 5.31 -6.27
C GLU A 29 -5.14 5.26 -4.79
N ALA A 30 -6.45 5.24 -4.53
CA ALA A 30 -6.97 5.11 -3.18
C ALA A 30 -6.61 3.76 -2.54
N TYR A 31 -6.67 2.68 -3.32
CA TYR A 31 -6.16 1.36 -2.95
C TYR A 31 -4.66 1.40 -2.60
N LEU A 32 -3.83 2.02 -3.46
CA LEU A 32 -2.38 2.12 -3.23
C LEU A 32 -2.08 2.78 -1.88
N ILE A 33 -2.72 3.91 -1.57
CA ILE A 33 -2.51 4.62 -0.31
C ILE A 33 -3.03 3.79 0.88
N SER A 34 -4.22 3.20 0.76
CA SER A 34 -4.80 2.37 1.82
C SER A 34 -3.91 1.19 2.18
N VAL A 35 -3.41 0.45 1.18
CA VAL A 35 -2.59 -0.74 1.42
C VAL A 35 -1.21 -0.39 1.98
N LEU A 36 -0.60 0.71 1.52
CA LEU A 36 0.65 1.20 2.09
C LEU A 36 0.47 1.55 3.56
N TRP A 37 -0.57 2.32 3.90
CA TRP A 37 -0.85 2.74 5.26
C TRP A 37 -1.06 1.56 6.21
N ILE A 38 -1.89 0.59 5.85
CA ILE A 38 -2.17 -0.52 6.78
C ILE A 38 -1.00 -1.49 6.91
N THR A 39 -0.18 -1.67 5.86
CA THR A 39 0.87 -2.69 5.88
C THR A 39 2.26 -2.17 6.26
N GLY A 40 2.51 -0.86 6.15
CA GLY A 40 3.85 -0.28 6.23
C GLY A 40 4.84 -0.88 5.21
N ALA A 41 4.32 -1.51 4.15
CA ALA A 41 5.14 -2.22 3.17
C ALA A 41 5.78 -1.28 2.16
N ARG A 42 6.87 -1.71 1.55
CA ARG A 42 7.50 -0.94 0.48
C ARG A 42 6.63 -0.96 -0.76
N PRO A 43 6.65 0.09 -1.61
CA PRO A 43 5.90 0.08 -2.86
C PRO A 43 6.23 -1.12 -3.76
N SER A 44 7.49 -1.56 -3.78
CA SER A 44 7.88 -2.74 -4.55
C SER A 44 7.18 -4.02 -4.08
N GLU A 45 6.92 -4.16 -2.78
CA GLU A 45 6.20 -5.31 -2.23
C GLU A 45 4.71 -5.22 -2.60
N ILE A 46 4.13 -4.02 -2.51
CA ILE A 46 2.72 -3.77 -2.88
C ILE A 46 2.46 -4.03 -4.36
N LEU A 47 3.37 -3.62 -5.24
CA LEU A 47 3.23 -3.79 -6.69
C LEU A 47 3.38 -5.27 -7.12
N GLU A 48 3.96 -6.13 -6.29
CA GLU A 48 4.03 -7.58 -6.54
C GLU A 48 2.77 -8.33 -6.08
N LEU A 49 1.82 -7.65 -5.43
CA LEU A 49 0.61 -8.29 -4.93
C LEU A 49 -0.32 -8.77 -6.04
N ARG A 50 -0.88 -9.95 -5.81
CA ARG A 50 -1.84 -10.63 -6.67
C ARG A 50 -3.13 -10.87 -5.88
N LYS A 51 -4.22 -11.23 -6.57
CA LYS A 51 -5.50 -11.46 -5.88
C LYS A 51 -5.42 -12.56 -4.83
N ASP A 52 -4.65 -13.62 -5.09
CA ASP A 52 -4.39 -14.71 -4.16
C ASP A 52 -3.45 -14.33 -2.99
N SER A 53 -2.86 -13.13 -3.01
CA SER A 53 -2.17 -12.56 -1.85
C SER A 53 -3.14 -12.14 -0.74
N PHE A 54 -4.44 -12.04 -1.04
CA PHE A 54 -5.47 -11.62 -0.11
C PHE A 54 -6.39 -12.78 0.25
N ARG A 55 -6.68 -12.92 1.54
CA ARG A 55 -7.72 -13.83 2.04
C ARG A 55 -8.56 -13.12 3.08
N LEU A 56 -9.87 -13.28 3.01
CA LEU A 56 -10.80 -12.81 4.04
C LEU A 56 -11.36 -14.03 4.74
N ASP A 57 -11.08 -14.14 6.04
CA ASP A 57 -11.38 -15.33 6.84
C ASP A 57 -11.91 -14.88 8.21
N GLU A 58 -13.13 -15.27 8.56
CA GLU A 58 -13.76 -14.95 9.86
C GLU A 58 -13.64 -13.47 10.27
N GLY A 59 -13.82 -12.53 9.34
CA GLY A 59 -13.68 -11.11 9.63
C GLY A 59 -12.24 -10.61 9.78
N THR A 60 -11.25 -11.39 9.35
CA THR A 60 -9.84 -10.99 9.31
C THR A 60 -9.35 -10.94 7.87
N LEU A 61 -8.84 -9.78 7.44
CA LEU A 61 -8.13 -9.63 6.17
C LEU A 61 -6.67 -10.05 6.34
N LYS A 62 -6.27 -11.11 5.64
CA LYS A 62 -4.89 -11.61 5.61
C LYS A 62 -4.23 -11.17 4.31
N ILE A 63 -3.09 -10.47 4.41
CA ILE A 63 -2.30 -9.98 3.27
C ILE A 63 -0.93 -10.64 3.30
N ARG A 64 -0.65 -11.46 2.28
CA ARG A 64 0.64 -12.12 2.07
C ARG A 64 1.55 -11.23 1.23
N LEU A 65 2.64 -10.77 1.84
CA LEU A 65 3.67 -9.94 1.21
C LEU A 65 4.92 -10.76 0.92
N THR A 66 5.49 -10.56 -0.27
CA THR A 66 6.77 -11.15 -0.66
C THR A 66 7.84 -10.07 -0.70
N THR A 67 8.90 -10.22 0.08
CA THR A 67 10.07 -9.35 0.08
C THR A 67 11.20 -10.02 -0.68
N LYS A 68 11.78 -9.30 -1.64
CA LYS A 68 13.03 -9.69 -2.28
C LYS A 68 14.13 -8.74 -1.82
N LYS A 69 15.12 -9.27 -1.10
CA LYS A 69 16.29 -8.50 -0.65
C LYS A 69 17.54 -9.11 -1.25
N LEU A 70 18.43 -8.28 -1.80
CA LEU A 70 19.76 -8.73 -2.21
C LEU A 70 20.57 -9.06 -0.95
N GLY A 71 21.01 -10.30 -0.84
CA GLY A 71 21.88 -10.78 0.23
C GLY A 71 23.33 -10.35 0.02
N GLU A 72 24.18 -10.61 1.01
CA GLU A 72 25.62 -10.30 0.97
C GLU A 72 26.36 -11.05 -0.16
N THR A 73 25.82 -12.18 -0.59
CA THR A 73 26.34 -13.02 -1.68
C THR A 73 25.89 -12.59 -3.08
N ASN A 74 25.21 -11.44 -3.23
CA ASN A 74 24.52 -11.02 -4.46
C ASN A 74 23.37 -11.94 -4.92
N GLU A 75 22.91 -12.85 -4.06
CA GLU A 75 21.71 -13.65 -4.32
C GLU A 75 20.46 -13.01 -3.72
N PHE A 76 19.31 -13.17 -4.36
CA PHE A 76 18.04 -12.68 -3.81
C PHE A 76 17.55 -13.62 -2.72
N ILE A 77 17.41 -13.09 -1.51
CA ILE A 77 16.70 -13.74 -0.42
C ILE A 77 15.23 -13.36 -0.56
N ILE A 78 14.39 -14.35 -0.87
CA ILE A 78 12.94 -14.22 -0.88
C ILE A 78 12.42 -14.53 0.52
N ARG A 79 11.65 -13.61 1.10
CA ARG A 79 10.95 -13.82 2.36
C ARG A 79 9.47 -13.56 2.16
N GLU A 80 8.65 -14.39 2.78
CA GLU A 80 7.20 -14.19 2.80
C GLU A 80 6.75 -13.90 4.22
N ARG A 81 5.79 -12.99 4.36
CA ARG A 81 5.10 -12.72 5.62
C ARG A 81 3.61 -12.54 5.35
N THR A 82 2.80 -12.94 6.31
CA THR A 82 1.36 -12.65 6.28
C THR A 82 1.08 -11.63 7.38
N LEU A 83 0.35 -10.58 7.01
CA LEU A 83 -0.16 -9.57 7.94
C LEU A 83 -1.65 -9.79 8.10
N ASP A 84 -2.11 -9.79 9.34
CA ASP A 84 -3.51 -10.05 9.70
C ASP A 84 -4.13 -8.75 10.22
N PHE A 85 -5.27 -8.37 9.63
CA PHE A 85 -5.99 -7.15 9.97
C PHE A 85 -7.42 -7.50 10.34
N GLU A 86 -7.78 -7.30 11.61
CA GLU A 86 -9.16 -7.43 12.06
C GLU A 86 -10.04 -6.41 11.34
N ARG A 87 -11.20 -6.88 10.87
CA ARG A 87 -12.23 -6.09 10.22
C ARG A 87 -13.43 -6.04 11.17
N PRO A 88 -13.55 -4.99 12.01
CA PRO A 88 -14.72 -4.83 12.85
C PRO A 88 -15.96 -4.63 11.98
N ASP A 89 -17.03 -5.39 12.23
CA ASP A 89 -18.31 -5.17 11.56
C ASP A 89 -19.03 -3.92 12.11
N GLY A 90 -19.77 -3.21 11.26
CA GLY A 90 -20.64 -2.10 11.68
C GLY A 90 -19.93 -0.75 11.85
N TYR A 91 -20.25 -0.01 12.93
CA TYR A 91 -19.81 1.38 13.18
C TYR A 91 -18.29 1.54 13.43
N GLY A 92 -17.51 0.45 13.40
CA GLY A 92 -16.05 0.44 13.54
C GLY A 92 -15.29 -0.06 12.31
N ALA A 93 -15.97 -0.20 11.16
CA ALA A 93 -15.33 -0.69 9.95
C ALA A 93 -14.19 0.24 9.52
N ASN A 94 -12.97 -0.30 9.45
CA ASN A 94 -11.79 0.45 9.03
C ASN A 94 -11.93 0.82 7.53
N PRO A 95 -11.99 2.12 7.18
CA PRO A 95 -12.26 2.56 5.81
C PRO A 95 -11.17 2.13 4.81
N TYR A 96 -9.93 1.97 5.28
CA TYR A 96 -8.80 1.52 4.46
C TYR A 96 -8.94 0.03 4.09
N ILE A 97 -9.35 -0.80 5.06
CA ILE A 97 -9.61 -2.24 4.83
C ILE A 97 -10.77 -2.42 3.84
N GLU A 98 -11.86 -1.67 4.00
CA GLU A 98 -12.99 -1.73 3.07
C GLU A 98 -12.60 -1.33 1.65
N GLN A 99 -11.78 -0.29 1.51
CA GLN A 99 -11.27 0.16 0.23
C GLN A 99 -10.40 -0.92 -0.44
N ILE A 100 -9.56 -1.59 0.34
CA ILE A 100 -8.73 -2.70 -0.14
C ILE A 100 -9.59 -3.86 -0.63
N ILE A 101 -10.51 -4.34 0.21
CA ILE A 101 -11.41 -5.45 -0.13
C ILE A 101 -12.21 -5.12 -1.39
N ARG A 102 -12.79 -3.92 -1.47
CA ARG A 102 -13.57 -3.48 -2.64
C ARG A 102 -12.73 -3.51 -3.92
N TYR A 103 -11.51 -2.98 -3.88
CA TYR A 103 -10.65 -2.92 -5.06
C TYR A 103 -10.14 -4.31 -5.48
N VAL A 104 -9.73 -5.15 -4.53
CA VAL A 104 -9.26 -6.51 -4.78
C VAL A 104 -10.37 -7.37 -5.38
N ASN A 105 -11.60 -7.27 -4.87
CA ASN A 105 -12.74 -8.01 -5.40
C ASN A 105 -13.10 -7.59 -6.84
N ALA A 106 -12.96 -6.31 -7.15
CA ALA A 106 -13.18 -5.78 -8.51
C ALA A 106 -12.01 -6.05 -9.47
N SER A 107 -10.86 -6.52 -8.97
CA SER A 107 -9.68 -6.80 -9.77
C SER A 107 -9.78 -8.17 -10.47
N ALA A 108 -9.15 -8.27 -11.64
CA ALA A 108 -9.06 -9.52 -12.39
C ALA A 108 -8.31 -10.60 -11.59
N ASP A 109 -8.66 -11.86 -11.82
CA ASP A 109 -8.06 -13.00 -11.12
C ASP A 109 -6.63 -13.31 -11.58
N VAL A 110 -6.22 -12.79 -12.74
CA VAL A 110 -4.92 -13.07 -13.35
C VAL A 110 -4.03 -11.83 -13.32
N GLY A 111 -2.78 -12.01 -12.88
CA GLY A 111 -1.76 -10.96 -12.90
C GLY A 111 -1.57 -10.25 -11.56
N PHE A 112 -0.94 -9.07 -11.61
CA PHE A 112 -0.74 -8.19 -10.46
C PHE A 112 -1.95 -7.28 -10.29
N ILE A 113 -2.34 -6.98 -9.04
CA ILE A 113 -3.44 -6.06 -8.73
C ILE A 113 -3.11 -4.63 -9.19
N LEU A 114 -1.85 -4.25 -9.06
CA LEU A 114 -1.29 -3.00 -9.59
C LEU A 114 -0.19 -3.33 -10.60
N PRO A 115 -0.51 -3.49 -11.89
CA PRO A 115 0.48 -3.78 -12.93
C PRO A 115 1.24 -2.50 -13.33
N TYR A 116 1.84 -1.84 -12.34
CA TYR A 116 2.51 -0.54 -12.48
C TYR A 116 3.94 -0.61 -11.92
N THR A 117 4.72 0.42 -12.22
CA THR A 117 6.12 0.53 -11.77
C THR A 117 6.23 1.29 -10.46
N THR A 118 7.33 1.11 -9.73
CA THR A 118 7.66 1.92 -8.54
C THR A 118 7.62 3.42 -8.85
N ARG A 119 8.09 3.82 -10.03
CA ARG A 119 8.05 5.23 -10.48
C ARG A 119 6.63 5.75 -10.63
N TRP A 120 5.68 4.91 -11.02
CA TRP A 120 4.27 5.29 -11.05
C TRP A 120 3.73 5.49 -9.63
N ALA A 121 4.00 4.55 -8.72
CA ALA A 121 3.59 4.67 -7.32
C ALA A 121 4.15 5.94 -6.67
N GLU A 122 5.45 6.21 -6.84
CA GLU A 122 6.10 7.44 -6.39
C GLU A 122 5.43 8.70 -6.95
N LYS A 123 5.08 8.72 -8.24
CA LYS A 123 4.37 9.86 -8.85
C LYS A 123 2.99 10.07 -8.25
N VAL A 124 2.24 8.98 -8.01
CA VAL A 124 0.91 9.05 -7.38
C VAL A 124 1.03 9.58 -5.96
N ILE A 125 1.90 8.99 -5.15
CA ILE A 125 2.08 9.35 -3.73
C ILE A 125 2.51 10.81 -3.61
N ASN A 126 3.51 11.24 -4.39
CA ASN A 126 3.95 12.64 -4.39
C ASN A 126 2.85 13.61 -4.81
N ARG A 127 2.09 13.27 -5.86
CA ARG A 127 0.97 14.11 -6.32
C ARG A 127 -0.10 14.23 -5.23
N LEU A 128 -0.50 13.13 -4.63
CA LEU A 128 -1.50 13.13 -3.57
C LEU A 128 -1.00 13.87 -2.33
N GLY A 129 0.27 13.72 -1.97
CA GLY A 129 0.91 14.49 -0.91
C GLY A 129 0.84 16.00 -1.17
N MET A 130 1.19 16.44 -2.39
CA MET A 130 1.12 17.86 -2.75
C MET A 130 -0.32 18.38 -2.75
N GLU A 131 -1.28 17.64 -3.33
CA GLU A 131 -2.67 18.06 -3.42
C GLU A 131 -3.40 18.04 -2.06
N ALA A 132 -3.02 17.15 -1.14
CA ALA A 132 -3.69 16.98 0.16
C ALA A 132 -3.01 17.72 1.31
N LEU A 133 -1.68 17.75 1.31
CA LEU A 133 -0.85 18.17 2.44
C LEU A 133 0.12 19.31 2.09
N ASN A 134 0.14 19.75 0.83
CA ASN A 134 1.06 20.77 0.32
C ASN A 134 2.55 20.40 0.52
N LYS A 135 2.89 19.10 0.44
CA LYS A 135 4.26 18.59 0.57
C LYS A 135 4.50 17.29 -0.21
N LEU A 136 5.75 17.03 -0.56
CA LEU A 136 6.15 15.76 -1.19
C LEU A 136 6.19 14.66 -0.14
N ILE A 137 5.59 13.51 -0.44
CA ILE A 137 5.54 12.35 0.43
C ILE A 137 6.41 11.25 -0.15
N SER A 138 7.37 10.78 0.64
CA SER A 138 8.11 9.58 0.29
C SER A 138 7.21 8.37 0.50
N PRO A 139 7.24 7.37 -0.41
CA PRO A 139 6.53 6.12 -0.18
C PRO A 139 6.97 5.32 1.05
N TYR A 140 8.06 5.72 1.70
CA TYR A 140 8.58 5.11 2.92
C TYR A 140 8.13 5.85 4.20
N HIS A 141 7.22 6.83 4.10
CA HIS A 141 6.61 7.51 5.26
C HIS A 141 5.34 6.82 5.77
N PHE A 142 4.87 5.77 5.08
CA PHE A 142 3.73 4.96 5.49
C PHE A 142 4.16 3.87 6.48
#